data_AF-A0A529M9G2-F1
#
_entry.id   AF-A0A529M9G2-F1
#
_cell.length_a   1.000
_cell.length_b   1.000
_cell.length_c   1.000
_cell.angle_alpha   90.00
_cell.angle_beta   90.00
_cell.angle_gamma   90.00
#
_symmetry.space_group_name_H-M   'P 1'
#
loop_
_entity.id
_entity.type
_entity.pdbx_description
1 polymer ?
#
loop_
_entity_poly.entity_id
_entity_poly.type
_entity_poly.pdbx_seq_one_letter_code
_entity_poly.pdbx_strand_id
1 'polypeptide(L)'
;MNEFTTVASDEAVAIARILANDHVADIVEALNREPRENATELLCEVTFERLVEIFDQPELDGASELMEALPRAKAGKLLTAMSVDRAADILRELEEPARSELLGGLAPPLRATLLSILGYPEGSAASIMTTEFVSVPSDWTVGQTLDYIRKVERTRETVYAIYIVDPQTHLLVRSTGLRRLITGEPDDPIMTVAPDHLPVTV
;
A
#
# COMPACT_ATOMS: atom_id res chain seq x y z
N MET A 1 -24.15 -23.00 -10.25
CA MET A 1 -23.77 -22.49 -11.59
C MET A 1 -24.68 -21.30 -11.84
N ASN A 2 -24.34 -20.13 -11.27
CA ASN A 2 -25.07 -18.89 -11.50
C ASN A 2 -24.04 -17.90 -12.04
N GLU A 3 -24.15 -17.63 -13.34
CA GLU A 3 -23.48 -16.54 -14.02
C GLU A 3 -24.09 -15.23 -13.52
N PHE A 4 -23.39 -14.54 -12.62
CA PHE A 4 -23.65 -13.12 -12.39
C PHE A 4 -22.94 -12.36 -13.50
N THR A 5 -23.67 -12.17 -14.60
CA THR A 5 -23.32 -11.16 -15.60
C THR A 5 -24.10 -9.92 -15.22
N THR A 6 -23.57 -9.10 -14.31
CA THR A 6 -23.88 -7.67 -14.34
C THR A 6 -23.35 -7.19 -15.68
N VAL A 7 -24.25 -7.03 -16.65
CA VAL A 7 -23.90 -6.46 -17.95
C VAL A 7 -23.55 -5.02 -17.66
N ALA A 8 -22.26 -4.73 -17.51
CA ALA A 8 -21.77 -3.35 -17.49
C ALA A 8 -22.30 -2.66 -18.75
N SER A 9 -22.81 -1.43 -18.59
CA SER A 9 -23.24 -0.67 -19.76
C SER A 9 -22.08 -0.54 -20.75
N ASP A 10 -22.36 -0.57 -22.06
CA ASP A 10 -21.34 -0.36 -23.10
C ASP A 10 -20.56 0.96 -22.88
N GLU A 11 -21.21 1.93 -22.23
CA GLU A 11 -20.64 3.21 -21.82
C GLU A 11 -19.63 3.06 -20.68
N ALA A 12 -19.92 2.28 -19.63
CA ALA A 12 -18.98 2.01 -18.54
C ALA A 12 -17.71 1.31 -19.05
N VAL A 13 -17.85 0.35 -19.97
CA VAL A 13 -16.71 -0.33 -20.60
C VAL A 13 -15.87 0.65 -21.45
N ALA A 14 -16.53 1.57 -22.17
CA ALA A 14 -15.84 2.58 -22.96
C ALA A 14 -15.07 3.57 -22.08
N ILE A 15 -15.69 4.04 -20.98
CA ILE A 15 -15.06 4.95 -20.02
C ILE A 15 -13.90 4.26 -19.31
N ALA A 16 -14.07 3.04 -18.82
CA ALA A 16 -13.00 2.28 -18.17
C ALA A 16 -11.76 2.09 -19.07
N ARG A 17 -11.97 1.91 -20.39
CA ARG A 17 -10.86 1.84 -21.38
C ARG A 17 -10.13 3.15 -21.58
N ILE A 18 -10.83 4.28 -21.49
CA ILE A 18 -10.20 5.61 -21.56
C ILE A 18 -9.36 5.82 -20.30
N LEU A 19 -9.98 5.58 -19.14
CA LEU A 19 -9.36 5.72 -17.83
C LEU A 19 -8.14 4.79 -17.66
N ALA A 20 -8.11 3.63 -18.32
CA ALA A 20 -7.01 2.68 -18.22
C ALA A 20 -5.61 3.25 -18.55
N ASN A 21 -5.52 4.36 -19.30
CA ASN A 21 -4.25 5.01 -19.63
C ASN A 21 -4.03 6.37 -18.94
N ASP A 22 -4.98 6.85 -18.15
CA ASP A 22 -4.90 8.15 -17.48
C ASP A 22 -4.08 8.06 -16.18
N HIS A 23 -3.82 9.20 -15.54
CA HIS A 23 -3.19 9.20 -14.23
C HIS A 23 -4.17 8.73 -13.14
N VAL A 24 -3.70 8.01 -12.13
CA VAL A 24 -4.61 7.38 -11.13
C VAL A 24 -5.42 8.42 -10.37
N ALA A 25 -4.81 9.57 -10.06
CA ALA A 25 -5.48 10.69 -9.42
C ALA A 25 -6.68 11.20 -10.25
N ASP A 26 -6.56 11.28 -11.57
CA ASP A 26 -7.64 11.74 -12.45
C ASP A 26 -8.80 10.73 -12.48
N ILE A 27 -8.47 9.43 -12.45
CA ILE A 27 -9.50 8.38 -12.33
C ILE A 27 -10.24 8.51 -11.00
N VAL A 28 -9.52 8.67 -9.90
CA VAL A 28 -10.14 8.81 -8.57
C VAL A 28 -11.03 10.04 -8.52
N GLU A 29 -10.56 11.17 -9.05
CA GLU A 29 -11.36 12.39 -9.15
C GLU A 29 -12.64 12.20 -9.99
N ALA A 30 -12.56 11.43 -11.08
CA ALA A 30 -13.72 11.07 -11.89
C ALA A 30 -14.68 10.13 -11.13
N LEU A 31 -14.16 9.08 -10.47
CA LEU A 31 -14.95 8.12 -9.70
C LEU A 31 -15.68 8.79 -8.53
N ASN A 32 -15.04 9.74 -7.85
CA ASN A 32 -15.66 10.48 -6.74
C ASN A 32 -16.83 11.37 -7.20
N ARG A 33 -16.91 11.71 -8.49
CA ARG A 33 -18.01 12.49 -9.07
C ARG A 33 -19.18 11.62 -9.54
N GLU A 34 -18.95 10.33 -9.71
CA GLU A 34 -19.97 9.40 -10.16
C GLU A 34 -20.89 8.98 -9.01
N PRO A 35 -22.18 8.71 -9.30
CA PRO A 35 -23.03 7.96 -8.39
C PRO A 35 -22.40 6.61 -8.04
N ARG A 36 -22.77 6.07 -6.87
CA ARG A 36 -22.05 4.96 -6.30
C ARG A 36 -22.13 3.67 -7.09
N GLU A 37 -23.31 3.44 -7.66
CA GLU A 37 -23.61 2.31 -8.53
C GLU A 37 -22.72 2.36 -9.78
N ASN A 38 -22.61 3.53 -10.41
CA ASN A 38 -21.77 3.74 -11.60
C ASN A 38 -20.28 3.52 -11.28
N ALA A 39 -19.79 4.09 -10.18
CA ALA A 39 -18.40 3.91 -9.76
C ALA A 39 -18.06 2.42 -9.55
N THR A 40 -18.99 1.66 -8.96
CA THR A 40 -18.83 0.21 -8.75
C THR A 40 -18.79 -0.56 -10.06
N GLU A 41 -19.66 -0.23 -11.03
CA GLU A 41 -19.65 -0.83 -12.36
C GLU A 41 -18.33 -0.54 -13.09
N LEU A 42 -17.84 0.71 -13.05
CA LEU A 42 -16.57 1.09 -13.65
C LEU A 42 -15.39 0.31 -13.06
N LEU A 43 -15.36 0.13 -11.73
CA LEU A 43 -14.32 -0.63 -11.04
C LEU A 43 -14.38 -2.15 -11.34
N CYS A 44 -15.50 -2.66 -11.84
CA CYS A 44 -15.58 -4.04 -12.30
C CYS A 44 -14.82 -4.25 -13.62
N GLU A 45 -14.76 -3.22 -14.46
CA GLU A 45 -14.18 -3.26 -15.81
C GLU A 45 -12.70 -2.87 -15.88
N VAL A 46 -12.16 -2.21 -14.85
CA VAL A 46 -10.71 -1.93 -14.78
C VAL A 46 -9.90 -3.19 -14.49
N THR A 47 -8.65 -3.20 -14.94
CA THR A 47 -7.70 -4.28 -14.64
C THR A 47 -7.44 -4.38 -13.13
N PHE A 48 -7.04 -5.55 -12.66
CA PHE A 48 -6.79 -5.76 -11.23
C PHE A 48 -5.64 -4.89 -10.73
N GLU A 49 -4.58 -4.74 -11.53
CA GLU A 49 -3.44 -3.89 -11.19
C GLU A 49 -3.88 -2.43 -11.02
N ARG A 50 -4.75 -1.95 -11.92
CA ARG A 50 -5.26 -0.58 -11.84
C ARG A 50 -6.21 -0.39 -10.65
N LEU A 51 -6.96 -1.42 -10.32
CA LEU A 51 -7.81 -1.43 -9.13
C LEU A 51 -7.00 -1.26 -7.85
N VAL A 52 -5.84 -1.92 -7.75
CA VAL A 52 -4.92 -1.75 -6.62
C VAL A 52 -4.48 -0.28 -6.52
N GLU A 53 -3.98 0.27 -7.62
CA GLU A 53 -3.52 1.67 -7.65
C GLU A 53 -4.61 2.68 -7.24
N ILE A 54 -5.86 2.45 -7.68
CA ILE A 54 -7.01 3.28 -7.33
C ILE A 54 -7.32 3.21 -5.84
N PHE A 55 -7.39 2.00 -5.27
CA PHE A 55 -7.70 1.82 -3.84
C PHE A 55 -6.56 2.25 -2.91
N ASP A 56 -5.33 2.28 -3.42
CA ASP A 56 -4.18 2.84 -2.72
C ASP A 56 -4.23 4.39 -2.64
N GLN A 57 -5.09 5.06 -3.41
CA GLN A 57 -5.24 6.51 -3.29
C GLN A 57 -6.01 6.89 -2.03
N PRO A 58 -5.46 7.77 -1.17
CA PRO A 58 -6.17 8.28 0.00
C PRO A 58 -7.39 9.13 -0.33
N GLU A 59 -7.43 9.73 -1.52
CA GLU A 59 -8.50 10.60 -1.99
C GLU A 59 -9.75 9.84 -2.50
N LEU A 60 -9.73 8.51 -2.55
CA LEU A 60 -10.88 7.72 -3.03
C LEU A 60 -12.05 7.75 -2.03
N ASP A 61 -13.15 8.40 -2.41
CA ASP A 61 -14.29 8.61 -1.53
C ASP A 61 -15.09 7.32 -1.28
N GLY A 62 -15.31 7.03 0.00
CA GLY A 62 -16.05 5.86 0.46
C GLY A 62 -15.36 4.53 0.13
N ALA A 63 -14.04 4.43 0.02
CA ALA A 63 -13.36 3.19 -0.40
C ALA A 63 -13.90 1.90 0.28
N SER A 64 -14.31 1.94 1.55
CA SER A 64 -14.98 0.86 2.28
C SER A 64 -16.27 0.34 1.62
N GLU A 65 -17.19 1.21 1.26
CA GLU A 65 -18.42 0.87 0.55
C GLU A 65 -18.15 0.30 -0.87
N LEU A 66 -17.16 0.83 -1.63
CA LEU A 66 -16.78 0.23 -2.93
C LEU A 66 -16.22 -1.17 -2.73
N MET A 67 -15.35 -1.33 -1.74
CA MET A 67 -14.76 -2.63 -1.37
C MET A 67 -15.84 -3.65 -1.02
N GLU A 68 -16.86 -3.23 -0.29
CA GLU A 68 -17.98 -4.08 0.11
C GLU A 68 -18.85 -4.50 -1.08
N ALA A 69 -19.03 -3.61 -2.06
CA ALA A 69 -19.79 -3.91 -3.28
C ALA A 69 -19.04 -4.86 -4.24
N LEU A 70 -17.71 -4.98 -4.12
CA LEU A 70 -16.93 -5.92 -4.91
C LEU A 70 -17.22 -7.38 -4.51
N PRO A 71 -17.14 -8.33 -5.46
CA PRO A 71 -17.20 -9.76 -5.14
C PRO A 71 -16.14 -10.11 -4.07
N ARG A 72 -16.53 -10.86 -3.03
CA ARG A 72 -15.66 -11.15 -1.87
C ARG A 72 -14.27 -11.70 -2.24
N ALA A 73 -14.20 -12.56 -3.26
CA ALA A 73 -12.93 -13.08 -3.76
C ALA A 73 -12.03 -12.01 -4.41
N LYS A 74 -12.62 -10.99 -5.06
CA LYS A 74 -11.91 -9.84 -5.64
C LYS A 74 -11.48 -8.88 -4.54
N ALA A 75 -12.36 -8.56 -3.60
CA ALA A 75 -12.07 -7.72 -2.43
C ALA A 75 -10.91 -8.28 -1.57
N GLY A 76 -10.94 -9.58 -1.24
CA GLY A 76 -9.85 -10.21 -0.46
C GLY A 76 -8.49 -10.20 -1.18
N LYS A 77 -8.49 -10.42 -2.51
CA LYS A 77 -7.26 -10.28 -3.32
C LYS A 77 -6.77 -8.84 -3.35
N LEU A 78 -7.68 -7.88 -3.48
CA LEU A 78 -7.38 -6.45 -3.51
C LEU A 78 -6.77 -6.00 -2.18
N LEU A 79 -7.36 -6.38 -1.04
CA LEU A 79 -6.79 -6.17 0.31
C LEU A 79 -5.40 -6.78 0.49
N THR A 80 -5.09 -7.85 -0.25
CA THR A 80 -3.77 -8.50 -0.19
C THR A 80 -2.72 -7.77 -1.02
N ALA A 81 -3.14 -7.03 -2.05
CA ALA A 81 -2.26 -6.40 -3.02
C ALA A 81 -2.06 -4.90 -2.78
N MET A 82 -3.00 -4.25 -2.10
CA MET A 82 -2.91 -2.83 -1.69
C MET A 82 -1.91 -2.63 -0.55
N SER A 83 -1.53 -1.38 -0.32
CA SER A 83 -0.70 -1.01 0.82
C SER A 83 -1.41 -1.29 2.15
N VAL A 84 -0.62 -1.67 3.16
CA VAL A 84 -1.16 -2.19 4.43
C VAL A 84 -1.90 -1.10 5.22
N ASP A 85 -1.45 0.14 5.17
CA ASP A 85 -2.09 1.31 5.78
C ASP A 85 -3.46 1.58 5.14
N ARG A 86 -3.54 1.62 3.80
CA ARG A 86 -4.80 1.80 3.08
C ARG A 86 -5.79 0.66 3.34
N ALA A 87 -5.30 -0.59 3.37
CA ALA A 87 -6.11 -1.73 3.77
C ALA A 87 -6.66 -1.58 5.19
N ALA A 88 -5.84 -1.11 6.14
CA ALA A 88 -6.27 -0.91 7.51
C ALA A 88 -7.32 0.20 7.63
N ASP A 89 -7.18 1.30 6.88
CA ASP A 89 -8.18 2.38 6.84
C ASP A 89 -9.53 1.89 6.32
N ILE A 90 -9.52 1.18 5.18
CA ILE A 90 -10.73 0.58 4.59
C ILE A 90 -11.39 -0.41 5.57
N LEU A 91 -10.59 -1.26 6.22
CA LEU A 91 -11.11 -2.22 7.21
C LEU A 91 -11.65 -1.56 8.47
N ARG A 92 -11.18 -0.36 8.84
CA ARG A 92 -11.65 0.38 10.02
C ARG A 92 -13.08 0.89 9.81
N GLU A 93 -13.40 1.32 8.60
CA GLU A 93 -14.72 1.83 8.21
C GLU A 93 -15.73 0.73 7.86
N LEU A 94 -15.26 -0.47 7.52
CA LEU A 94 -16.15 -1.59 7.22
C LEU A 94 -16.91 -2.07 8.45
N GLU A 95 -18.22 -2.20 8.29
CA GLU A 95 -19.13 -2.75 9.30
C GLU A 95 -19.10 -4.29 9.33
N GLU A 96 -19.61 -4.88 10.41
CA GLU A 96 -19.80 -6.32 10.51
C GLU A 96 -21.06 -6.77 9.73
N PRO A 97 -21.05 -7.95 9.09
CA PRO A 97 -20.02 -9.00 9.15
C PRO A 97 -18.90 -8.86 8.11
N ALA A 98 -19.00 -7.88 7.20
CA ALA A 98 -18.11 -7.75 6.04
C ALA A 98 -16.62 -7.66 6.46
N ARG A 99 -16.32 -6.90 7.50
CA ARG A 99 -14.96 -6.77 8.04
C ARG A 99 -14.38 -8.10 8.49
N SER A 100 -15.10 -8.85 9.33
CA SER A 100 -14.65 -10.16 9.83
C SER A 100 -14.51 -11.19 8.73
N GLU A 101 -15.42 -11.19 7.74
CA GLU A 101 -15.34 -12.11 6.59
C GLU A 101 -14.09 -11.85 5.74
N LEU A 102 -13.81 -10.59 5.44
CA LEU A 102 -12.63 -10.20 4.66
C LEU A 102 -11.34 -10.52 5.41
N LEU A 103 -11.24 -10.15 6.70
CA LEU A 103 -10.10 -10.52 7.54
C LEU A 103 -9.92 -12.04 7.62
N GLY A 104 -11.00 -12.80 7.73
CA GLY A 104 -10.99 -14.27 7.77
C GLY A 104 -10.43 -14.91 6.49
N GLY A 105 -10.60 -14.24 5.34
CA GLY A 105 -10.09 -14.68 4.04
C GLY A 105 -8.60 -14.39 3.79
N LEU A 106 -7.96 -13.55 4.62
CA LEU A 106 -6.56 -13.17 4.45
C LEU A 106 -5.59 -14.23 4.99
N ALA A 107 -4.39 -14.27 4.40
CA ALA A 107 -3.30 -15.09 4.89
C ALA A 107 -2.90 -14.69 6.32
N PRO A 108 -2.56 -15.64 7.21
CA PRO A 108 -2.29 -15.34 8.63
C PRO A 108 -1.26 -14.23 8.88
N PRO A 109 -0.14 -14.13 8.13
CA PRO A 109 0.84 -13.05 8.33
C PRO A 109 0.25 -11.67 8.06
N LEU A 110 -0.41 -11.48 6.90
CA LEU A 110 -1.03 -10.21 6.53
C LEU A 110 -2.14 -9.84 7.51
N ARG A 111 -3.00 -10.80 7.88
CA ARG A 111 -4.06 -10.58 8.87
C ARG A 111 -3.50 -10.11 10.21
N ALA A 112 -2.42 -10.71 10.69
CA ALA A 112 -1.77 -10.30 11.94
C ALA A 112 -1.24 -8.87 11.84
N THR A 113 -0.62 -8.49 10.73
CA THR A 113 -0.15 -7.11 10.48
C THR A 113 -1.32 -6.12 10.50
N LEU A 114 -2.40 -6.40 9.77
CA LEU A 114 -3.57 -5.52 9.72
C LEU A 114 -4.25 -5.38 11.08
N LEU A 115 -4.42 -6.47 11.83
CA LEU A 115 -4.96 -6.43 13.19
C LEU A 115 -4.08 -5.62 14.14
N SER A 116 -2.75 -5.68 13.98
CA SER A 116 -1.83 -4.85 14.76
C SER A 116 -2.08 -3.36 14.48
N ILE A 117 -2.25 -2.98 13.21
CA ILE A 117 -2.47 -1.58 12.83
C ILE A 117 -3.86 -1.09 13.29
N LEU A 118 -4.89 -1.92 13.10
CA LEU A 118 -6.26 -1.66 13.57
C LEU A 118 -6.34 -1.53 15.11
N GLY A 119 -5.41 -2.14 15.84
CA GLY A 119 -5.32 -2.05 17.30
C GLY A 119 -4.76 -0.71 17.81
N TYR A 120 -4.13 0.11 16.95
CA TYR A 120 -3.63 1.42 17.36
C TYR A 120 -4.75 2.47 17.39
N PRO A 121 -4.68 3.45 18.32
CA PRO A 121 -5.63 4.57 18.32
C PRO A 121 -5.61 5.32 17.00
N GLU A 122 -6.79 5.69 16.52
CA GLU A 122 -6.94 6.51 15.31
C GLU A 122 -6.23 7.87 15.48
N GLY A 123 -5.59 8.35 14.41
CA GLY A 123 -4.77 9.57 14.43
C GLY A 123 -3.43 9.43 15.16
N SER A 124 -3.08 8.24 15.66
CA SER A 124 -1.73 7.99 16.17
C SER A 124 -0.74 7.79 15.03
N ALA A 125 0.56 8.00 15.29
CA ALA A 125 1.59 7.71 14.30
C ALA A 125 1.52 6.26 13.77
N ALA A 126 1.14 5.32 14.62
CA ALA A 126 1.06 3.91 14.26
C ALA A 126 -0.22 3.53 13.49
N SER A 127 -1.27 4.35 13.53
CA SER A 127 -2.47 4.11 12.73
C SER A 127 -2.34 4.60 11.29
N ILE A 128 -1.40 5.52 11.02
CA ILE A 128 -1.13 6.09 9.68
C ILE A 128 0.21 5.62 9.10
N MET A 129 0.94 4.74 9.79
CA MET A 129 2.22 4.24 9.31
C MET A 129 2.03 3.13 8.29
N THR A 130 2.98 3.03 7.37
CA THR A 130 3.17 1.84 6.54
C THR A 130 4.21 0.90 7.14
N THR A 131 4.12 -0.38 6.79
CA THR A 131 5.18 -1.37 7.11
C THR A 131 6.11 -1.62 5.91
N GLU A 132 5.83 -0.98 4.77
CA GLU A 132 6.51 -1.23 3.49
C GLU A 132 7.69 -0.28 3.25
N PHE A 133 8.52 -0.06 4.28
CA PHE A 133 9.73 0.77 4.17
C PHE A 133 10.99 -0.06 3.91
N VAL A 134 12.03 0.57 3.36
CA VAL A 134 13.34 -0.07 3.19
C VAL A 134 14.14 0.02 4.49
N SER A 135 14.52 -1.13 5.05
CA SER A 135 15.51 -1.22 6.12
C SER A 135 16.69 -2.10 5.76
N VAL A 136 17.87 -1.74 6.25
CA VAL A 136 19.12 -2.47 6.02
C VAL A 136 19.97 -2.54 7.30
N PRO A 137 20.77 -3.61 7.46
CA PRO A 137 21.74 -3.72 8.55
C PRO A 137 22.78 -2.59 8.58
N SER A 138 23.21 -2.19 9.77
CA SER A 138 24.20 -1.12 9.97
C SER A 138 25.64 -1.50 9.57
N ASP A 139 25.91 -2.79 9.38
CA ASP A 139 27.20 -3.33 8.95
C ASP A 139 27.33 -3.48 7.42
N TRP A 140 26.33 -3.03 6.65
CA TRP A 140 26.37 -3.07 5.19
C TRP A 140 27.17 -1.91 4.57
N THR A 141 27.66 -2.15 3.35
CA THR A 141 28.23 -1.11 2.48
C THR A 141 27.16 -0.44 1.61
N VAL A 142 27.48 0.74 1.06
CA VAL A 142 26.64 1.44 0.09
C VAL A 142 26.25 0.53 -1.09
N GLY A 143 27.21 -0.23 -1.63
CA GLY A 143 26.99 -1.14 -2.75
C GLY A 143 25.97 -2.23 -2.42
N GLN A 144 26.11 -2.87 -1.25
CA GLN A 144 25.16 -3.89 -0.78
C GLN A 144 23.75 -3.33 -0.61
N THR A 145 23.64 -2.12 -0.03
CA THR A 145 22.36 -1.44 0.14
C THR A 145 21.71 -1.12 -1.19
N LEU A 146 22.45 -0.56 -2.16
CA LEU A 146 21.91 -0.27 -3.49
C LEU A 146 21.47 -1.53 -4.23
N ASP A 147 22.23 -2.63 -4.11
CA ASP A 147 21.85 -3.93 -4.67
C ASP A 147 20.58 -4.51 -4.03
N TYR A 148 20.39 -4.31 -2.74
CA TYR A 148 19.16 -4.70 -2.06
C TYR A 148 17.97 -3.87 -2.51
N ILE A 149 18.11 -2.53 -2.58
CA ILE A 149 17.06 -1.62 -3.04
C ILE A 149 16.57 -2.03 -4.44
N ARG A 150 17.49 -2.34 -5.37
CA ARG A 150 17.15 -2.84 -6.72
C ARG A 150 16.29 -4.10 -6.72
N LYS A 151 16.36 -4.92 -5.67
CA LYS A 151 15.58 -6.17 -5.54
C LYS A 151 14.21 -5.95 -4.91
N VAL A 152 14.05 -4.93 -4.07
CA VAL A 152 12.84 -4.71 -3.26
C VAL A 152 12.01 -3.51 -3.69
N GLU A 153 12.47 -2.72 -4.66
CA GLU A 153 11.82 -1.46 -5.09
C GLU A 153 10.33 -1.62 -5.42
N ARG A 154 9.91 -2.74 -6.02
CA ARG A 154 8.50 -2.98 -6.39
C ARG A 154 7.57 -3.35 -5.24
N THR A 155 8.10 -3.64 -4.05
CA THR A 155 7.32 -4.12 -2.90
C THR A 155 7.41 -3.17 -1.71
N ARG A 156 7.83 -1.93 -1.95
CA ARG A 156 8.05 -0.92 -0.91
C ARG A 156 7.36 0.36 -1.34
N GLU A 157 6.75 1.04 -0.39
CA GLU A 157 6.07 2.31 -0.62
C GLU A 157 7.04 3.38 -1.09
N THR A 158 8.24 3.40 -0.52
CA THR A 158 9.30 4.31 -0.96
C THR A 158 10.69 3.73 -0.76
N VAL A 159 11.56 4.00 -1.71
CA VAL A 159 13.00 3.70 -1.64
C VAL A 159 13.84 4.95 -1.34
N TYR A 160 13.21 6.12 -1.19
CA TYR A 160 13.92 7.39 -1.00
C TYR A 160 14.48 7.55 0.41
N ALA A 161 13.87 6.90 1.40
CA ALA A 161 14.33 6.84 2.78
C ALA A 161 14.75 5.41 3.12
N ILE A 162 15.97 5.26 3.65
CA ILE A 162 16.56 3.99 4.04
C ILE A 162 16.80 4.03 5.54
N TYR A 163 16.19 3.09 6.26
CA TYR A 163 16.32 2.95 7.71
C TYR A 163 17.43 1.96 8.04
N ILE A 164 18.41 2.39 8.79
CA ILE A 164 19.59 1.60 9.14
C ILE A 164 19.37 1.04 10.53
N VAL A 165 19.32 -0.28 10.65
CA VAL A 165 19.00 -0.98 11.89
C VAL A 165 20.17 -1.79 12.42
N ASP A 166 20.22 -1.96 13.73
CA ASP A 166 21.19 -2.84 14.36
C ASP A 166 20.86 -4.31 14.00
N PRO A 167 21.84 -5.11 13.52
CA PRO A 167 21.58 -6.46 13.03
C PRO A 167 21.09 -7.45 14.10
N GLN A 168 21.33 -7.18 15.38
CA GLN A 168 20.97 -8.08 16.49
C GLN A 168 19.68 -7.66 17.16
N THR A 169 19.54 -6.37 17.46
CA THR A 169 18.42 -5.82 18.22
C THR A 169 17.29 -5.33 17.33
N HIS A 170 17.52 -5.16 16.02
CA HIS A 170 16.61 -4.56 15.05
C HIS A 170 16.18 -3.13 15.39
N LEU A 171 16.85 -2.48 16.34
CA LEU A 171 16.58 -1.09 16.69
C LEU A 171 17.09 -0.16 15.59
N LEU A 172 16.32 0.89 15.32
CA LEU A 172 16.74 1.95 14.40
C LEU A 172 17.99 2.64 14.96
N VAL A 173 19.03 2.71 14.14
CA VAL A 173 20.30 3.35 14.47
C VAL A 173 20.41 4.71 13.78
N ARG A 174 20.13 4.76 12.48
CA ARG A 174 20.18 5.98 11.65
C ARG A 174 19.20 5.88 10.47
N SER A 175 19.00 6.97 9.76
CA SER A 175 18.36 6.96 8.44
C SER A 175 19.19 7.72 7.43
N THR A 176 19.10 7.34 6.16
CA THR A 176 19.74 8.06 5.05
C THR A 176 18.80 8.15 3.85
N GLY A 177 19.09 9.10 2.97
CA GLY A 177 18.34 9.27 1.73
C GLY A 177 19.04 8.59 0.57
N LEU A 178 18.25 8.09 -0.40
CA LEU A 178 18.79 7.45 -1.61
C LEU A 178 19.81 8.33 -2.35
N ARG A 179 19.57 9.64 -2.39
CA ARG A 179 20.50 10.61 -3.00
C ARG A 179 21.92 10.51 -2.45
N ARG A 180 22.08 10.33 -1.13
CA ARG A 180 23.41 10.21 -0.49
C ARG A 180 24.08 8.88 -0.84
N LEU A 181 23.30 7.80 -0.90
CA LEU A 181 23.80 6.48 -1.30
C LEU A 181 24.31 6.49 -2.75
N ILE A 182 23.59 7.14 -3.67
CA ILE A 182 24.01 7.23 -5.08
C ILE A 182 25.33 8.00 -5.24
N THR A 183 25.61 8.96 -4.36
CA THR A 183 26.85 9.75 -4.38
C THR A 183 28.00 9.16 -3.56
N GLY A 184 27.76 8.09 -2.79
CA GLY A 184 28.77 7.44 -1.96
C GLY A 184 29.55 6.39 -2.74
N GLU A 185 30.76 6.06 -2.28
CA GLU A 185 31.54 4.99 -2.90
C GLU A 185 30.96 3.62 -2.51
N PRO A 186 30.91 2.61 -3.41
CA PRO A 186 30.26 1.33 -3.15
C PRO A 186 30.80 0.57 -1.93
N ASP A 187 32.08 0.76 -1.62
CA ASP A 187 32.77 0.09 -0.51
C ASP A 187 32.66 0.84 0.82
N ASP A 188 32.12 2.06 0.82
CA ASP A 188 31.94 2.84 2.05
C ASP A 188 30.91 2.16 2.96
N PRO A 189 31.15 2.09 4.28
CA PRO A 189 30.14 1.63 5.23
C PRO A 189 28.94 2.57 5.22
N ILE A 190 27.71 2.05 5.22
CA ILE A 190 26.50 2.88 5.15
C ILE A 190 26.41 3.90 6.31
N MET A 191 26.94 3.53 7.46
CA MET A 191 26.99 4.37 8.66
C MET A 191 27.83 5.64 8.48
N THR A 192 28.79 5.65 7.55
CA THR A 192 29.62 6.83 7.24
C THR A 192 28.90 7.83 6.34
N VAL A 193 28.01 7.34 5.47
CA VAL A 193 27.22 8.15 4.53
C VAL A 193 25.95 8.70 5.18
N ALA A 194 25.42 7.99 6.17
CA ALA A 194 24.25 8.40 6.93
C ALA A 194 24.56 9.59 7.86
N PRO A 195 23.73 10.66 7.88
CA PRO A 195 23.88 11.78 8.81
C PRO A 195 23.99 11.33 10.26
N ASP A 196 24.78 12.05 11.04
CA ASP A 196 24.94 11.80 12.47
C ASP A 196 23.80 12.42 13.28
N HIS A 197 22.60 11.85 13.11
CA HIS A 197 21.42 12.19 13.89
C HIS A 197 20.88 10.93 14.53
N LEU A 198 20.76 10.95 15.85
CA LEU A 198 20.15 9.86 16.60
C LEU A 198 18.62 9.87 16.39
N PRO A 199 17.99 8.69 16.23
CA PRO A 199 16.55 8.58 16.17
C PRO A 199 15.89 9.08 17.47
N VAL A 200 14.75 9.73 17.33
CA VAL A 200 13.90 10.07 18.48
C VAL A 200 13.07 8.84 18.83
N THR A 201 13.18 8.37 20.06
CA THR A 201 12.33 7.30 20.62
C THR A 201 11.33 7.93 21.57
N VAL A 202 10.04 7.62 21.41
CA VAL A 202 8.93 8.10 22.25
C VAL A 202 8.43 6.96 23.13
#